data_AF-A0A7V4SLD6-F1
#
_entry.id   AF-A0A7V4SLD6-F1
#
_cell.length_a   1.000
_cell.length_b   1.000
_cell.length_c   1.000
_cell.angle_alpha   90.00
_cell.angle_beta   90.00
_cell.angle_gamma   90.00
#
_symmetry.space_group_name_H-M   'P 1'
#
loop_
_entity.id
_entity.type
_entity.pdbx_description
1 polymer ?
#
loop_
_entity_poly.entity_id
_entity_poly.type
_entity_poly.pdbx_seq_one_letter_code
_entity_poly.pdbx_strand_id
1 'polypeptide(L)' 'MAERQPSVAVTARLSRKEVESLDRLAKSRRRTRSQLVREAVAAYVGESAEYDLALERFRDPQDKVLSGDELWASLGWS' A
#
# COMPACT_ATOMS: atom_id res chain seq x y z
N MET A 1 9.66 -2.72 -28.56
CA MET A 1 8.39 -2.13 -28.09
C MET A 1 7.91 -2.96 -26.91
N ALA A 2 7.70 -2.37 -25.73
CA ALA A 2 7.27 -3.15 -24.57
C ALA A 2 5.83 -3.65 -24.78
N GLU A 3 5.61 -4.95 -24.65
CA GLU A 3 4.27 -5.55 -24.67
C GLU A 3 3.40 -4.90 -23.59
N ARG A 4 2.24 -4.36 -23.99
CA ARG A 4 1.21 -3.96 -23.03
C ARG A 4 0.59 -5.21 -22.44
N GLN A 5 0.73 -5.40 -21.13
CA GLN A 5 -0.05 -6.42 -20.42
C GLN A 5 -1.56 -6.15 -20.61
N PRO A 6 -2.36 -7.20 -20.83
CA PRO A 6 -3.80 -7.06 -21.00
C PRO A 6 -4.46 -6.62 -19.70
N SER A 7 -5.41 -5.69 -19.79
CA SER A 7 -6.20 -5.24 -18.63
C SER A 7 -7.35 -6.20 -18.35
N VAL A 8 -7.53 -6.57 -17.08
CA VAL A 8 -8.66 -7.37 -16.59
C VAL A 8 -9.67 -6.46 -15.87
N ALA A 9 -10.96 -6.72 -16.07
CA ALA A 9 -12.03 -5.99 -15.38
C ALA A 9 -12.28 -6.57 -13.98
N VAL A 10 -12.41 -5.70 -12.98
CA VAL A 10 -12.74 -6.06 -11.59
C VAL A 10 -13.98 -5.27 -11.18
N THR A 11 -14.93 -5.95 -10.54
CA THR A 11 -16.16 -5.35 -10.01
C THR A 11 -16.15 -5.41 -8.49
N ALA A 12 -16.35 -4.26 -7.85
CA ALA A 12 -16.49 -4.16 -6.39
C ALA A 12 -17.70 -3.32 -6.04
N ARG A 13 -18.36 -3.65 -4.91
CA ARG A 13 -19.45 -2.84 -4.35
C ARG A 13 -18.86 -1.78 -3.44
N LEU A 14 -19.25 -0.53 -3.66
CA LEU A 14 -18.88 0.62 -2.84
C LEU A 14 -20.15 1.32 -2.37
N SER A 15 -20.10 1.94 -1.20
CA SER A 15 -21.14 2.83 -0.74
C SER A 15 -21.26 4.04 -1.67
N ARG A 16 -22.46 4.66 -1.67
CA ARG A 16 -22.70 5.89 -2.44
C ARG A 16 -21.70 7.00 -2.07
N LYS A 17 -21.38 7.14 -0.78
CA LYS A 17 -20.43 8.14 -0.26
C LYS A 17 -19.01 7.95 -0.81
N GLU A 18 -18.57 6.70 -0.94
CA GLU A 18 -17.25 6.38 -1.52
C GLU A 18 -17.21 6.72 -3.00
N VAL A 19 -18.26 6.38 -3.76
CA VAL A 19 -18.35 6.71 -5.19
C VAL A 19 -18.34 8.23 -5.42
N GLU A 20 -19.11 8.98 -4.64
CA GLU A 20 -19.14 10.45 -4.70
C GLU A 20 -17.78 11.07 -4.35
N SER A 21 -17.07 10.48 -3.40
CA SER A 21 -15.73 10.95 -3.02
C SER A 21 -14.71 10.67 -4.13
N LEU A 22 -14.80 9.49 -4.76
CA LEU A 22 -13.99 9.13 -5.93
C LEU A 22 -14.26 10.07 -7.11
N ASP A 23 -15.51 10.49 -7.32
CA ASP A 23 -15.88 11.47 -8.36
C ASP A 23 -15.27 12.84 -8.15
N ARG A 24 -15.36 13.36 -6.92
CA ARG A 24 -14.74 14.64 -6.57
C ARG A 24 -13.23 14.60 -6.81
N LEU A 25 -12.59 13.49 -6.43
CA LEU A 25 -11.15 13.29 -6.61
C LEU A 25 -10.75 13.15 -8.08
N ALA A 26 -11.52 12.39 -8.86
CA ALA A 26 -11.33 12.22 -10.30
C ALA A 26 -11.39 13.59 -11.01
N LYS A 27 -12.41 14.39 -10.67
CA LYS A 27 -12.58 15.74 -11.22
C LYS A 27 -11.43 16.67 -10.84
N SER A 28 -11.03 16.70 -9.57
CA SER A 28 -9.95 17.59 -9.11
C SER A 28 -8.59 17.24 -9.71
N ARG A 29 -8.32 15.94 -9.94
CA ARG A 29 -7.06 15.45 -10.53
C ARG A 29 -7.08 15.35 -12.05
N ARG A 30 -8.21 15.69 -12.71
CA ARG A 30 -8.42 15.47 -14.16
C ARG A 30 -8.10 14.04 -14.60
N ARG A 31 -8.48 13.06 -13.77
CA ARG A 31 -8.30 11.62 -14.01
C ARG A 31 -9.65 10.91 -14.03
N THR A 32 -9.68 9.68 -14.56
CA THR A 32 -10.85 8.82 -14.48
C THR A 32 -10.88 8.04 -13.15
N ARG A 33 -12.08 7.60 -12.74
CA ARG A 33 -12.25 6.69 -11.60
C ARG A 33 -11.32 5.48 -11.70
N SER A 34 -11.27 4.85 -12.88
CA SER A 34 -10.46 3.66 -13.13
C SER A 34 -8.96 3.91 -13.00
N GLN A 35 -8.48 5.10 -13.37
CA GLN A 35 -7.07 5.48 -13.16
C GLN A 35 -6.75 5.60 -11.66
N LEU A 36 -7.61 6.25 -10.89
CA LEU A 36 -7.43 6.40 -9.45
C LEU A 36 -7.53 5.06 -8.71
N VAL A 37 -8.49 4.21 -9.06
CA VAL A 37 -8.64 2.87 -8.48
C VAL A 37 -7.41 2.02 -8.81
N ARG A 38 -6.91 2.06 -10.04
CA ARG A 38 -5.69 1.32 -10.42
C ARG A 38 -4.47 1.80 -9.63
N GLU A 39 -4.30 3.11 -9.46
CA GLU A 39 -3.21 3.67 -8.65
C GLU A 39 -3.33 3.26 -7.18
N ALA A 40 -4.53 3.35 -6.60
CA ALA A 40 -4.77 2.95 -5.22
C ALA A 40 -4.49 1.45 -5.01
N VAL A 41 -4.92 0.60 -5.94
CA VAL A 41 -4.64 -0.85 -5.89
C VAL A 41 -3.15 -1.13 -6.04
N ALA A 42 -2.47 -0.46 -6.99
CA ALA A 42 -1.04 -0.66 -7.19
C ALA A 42 -0.22 -0.20 -5.96
N ALA A 43 -0.58 0.95 -5.37
CA ALA A 43 0.03 1.44 -4.15
C ALA A 43 -0.23 0.47 -2.98
N TYR A 44 -1.48 0.08 -2.77
CA TYR A 44 -1.86 -0.82 -1.69
C TYR A 44 -1.17 -2.19 -1.83
N VAL A 45 -1.16 -2.80 -3.00
CA VAL A 45 -0.51 -4.10 -3.21
C VAL A 45 1.00 -4.00 -3.08
N GLY A 46 1.61 -2.92 -3.60
CA GLY A 46 3.05 -2.68 -3.44
C GLY A 46 3.45 -2.53 -1.97
N GLU A 47 2.72 -1.70 -1.22
CA GLU A 47 2.98 -1.45 0.20
C GLU A 47 2.57 -2.64 1.10
N SER A 48 1.47 -3.32 0.79
CA SER A 48 0.99 -4.47 1.59
C SER A 48 1.99 -5.62 1.61
N ALA A 49 2.70 -5.86 0.50
CA ALA A 49 3.75 -6.88 0.47
C ALA A 49 4.89 -6.55 1.44
N GLU A 50 5.23 -5.27 1.60
CA GLU A 50 6.24 -4.82 2.55
C GLU A 50 5.73 -4.92 3.99
N TYR A 51 4.47 -4.53 4.25
CA TYR A 51 3.86 -4.62 5.57
C TYR A 51 3.70 -6.05 6.07
N ASP A 52 3.26 -6.97 5.22
CA ASP A 52 3.09 -8.38 5.60
C ASP A 52 4.45 -9.01 5.92
N LEU A 53 5.48 -8.72 5.12
CA LEU A 53 6.86 -9.17 5.38
C LEU A 53 7.44 -8.54 6.67
N ALA A 54 7.16 -7.26 6.93
CA ALA A 54 7.59 -6.59 8.15
C ALA A 54 6.90 -7.20 9.38
N LEU A 55 5.61 -7.52 9.30
CA LEU A 55 4.87 -8.20 10.36
C LEU A 55 5.35 -9.63 10.58
N GLU A 56 5.69 -10.35 9.51
CA GLU A 56 6.28 -11.69 9.59
C GLU A 56 7.60 -11.65 10.36
N ARG A 57 8.52 -10.75 9.98
CA ARG A 57 9.80 -10.55 10.67
C ARG A 57 9.61 -10.12 12.12
N PHE A 58 8.72 -9.16 12.37
CA PHE A 58 8.44 -8.67 13.72
C PHE A 58 7.90 -9.77 14.66
N ARG A 59 7.25 -10.79 14.11
CA ARG A 59 6.70 -11.93 14.87
C ARG A 59 7.69 -13.07 15.02
N ASP A 60 8.93 -12.94 14.56
CA ASP A 60 9.94 -13.99 14.71
C ASP A 60 10.24 -14.23 16.20
N PRO A 61 9.88 -15.39 16.78
CA PRO A 61 10.12 -15.68 18.18
C PRO A 61 11.61 -15.89 18.51
N GLN A 62 12.49 -15.95 17.50
CA GLN A 62 13.94 -15.98 17.69
C GLN A 62 14.57 -14.57 17.74
N ASP A 63 13.80 -13.51 17.52
CA ASP A 63 14.33 -12.15 17.59
C ASP A 63 14.78 -11.81 19.02
N LYS A 64 15.93 -11.15 19.11
CA LYS A 64 16.48 -10.70 20.38
C LYS A 64 15.63 -9.57 20.94
N VAL A 65 15.26 -9.69 22.21
CA VAL A 65 14.68 -8.58 22.97
C VAL A 65 15.81 -7.61 23.32
N LEU A 66 15.71 -6.38 22.82
CA LEU A 66 16.64 -5.30 23.09
C LEU A 66 15.97 -4.22 23.95
N SER A 67 16.74 -3.61 24.85
CA SER A 67 16.38 -2.35 25.48
C SER A 67 16.46 -1.20 24.47
N GLY A 68 15.84 -0.05 24.81
CA GLY A 68 15.89 1.14 23.96
C GLY A 68 17.32 1.56 23.64
N ASP A 69 18.20 1.60 24.65
CA ASP A 69 19.59 2.03 24.49
C ASP A 69 20.39 1.08 23.59
N GLU A 70 20.17 -0.23 23.71
CA GLU A 70 20.81 -1.24 22.84
C GLU A 70 20.36 -1.11 21.38
N LEU A 71 19.08 -0.78 21.15
CA LEU A 71 18.56 -0.51 19.82
C LEU A 71 19.22 0.73 19.21
N TRP A 72 19.26 1.86 19.92
CA TRP A 72 19.89 3.09 19.43
C TRP A 72 21.37 2.90 19.09
N ALA A 73 22.10 2.17 19.94
CA ALA A 73 23.49 1.81 19.69
C ALA A 73 23.65 0.94 18.44
N SER A 74 22.78 -0.07 18.24
CA SER A 74 22.81 -0.94 17.05
C SER A 74 22.52 -0.22 15.74
N LEU A 75 21.75 0.87 15.78
CA LEU A 75 21.39 1.69 14.61
C LEU A 75 22.42 2.79 14.32
N GLY A 76 23.44 2.95 15.17
CA GLY A 76 24.43 4.02 15.05
C GLY A 76 23.85 5.41 15.36
N TRP A 77 22.81 5.46 16.20
CA TRP A 77 22.09 6.67 16.58
C TRP A 77 22.39 7.13 18.02
N SER A 78 23.33 6.47 18.69
CA SER A 78 23.88 6.85 20.02
C SER A 78 25.31 7.34 19.93
#